data_AF-A0A8J8GZ53-F1
#
_entry.id   AF-A0A8J8GZ53-F1
#
_cell.length_a   1.000
_cell.length_b   1.000
_cell.length_c   1.000
_cell.angle_alpha   90.00
_cell.angle_beta   90.00
_cell.angle_gamma   90.00
#
_symmetry.space_group_name_H-M   'P 1'
#
loop_
_entity.id
_entity.type
_entity.pdbx_description
1 polymer ?
#
loop_
_entity_poly.entity_id
_entity_poly.type
_entity_poly.pdbx_seq_one_letter_code
_entity_poly.pdbx_strand_id
1 'polypeptide(L)'
;MSPRRAKATQGRVGDDPATALRGHLIDTAERLLAEHQVGQITTRQIARAAGVSDGVLYNYFADKNDLLVAALLRRYGQLLGRYDARLPEAGTATVEANLVAYAEAALELVAQALPIAAGLMTEPHLLHRFVADIHREPFGPQRLREPLAAYLAAEQRLGRLADVPLEAAITLILGPVIMLGFTELVGGQPREVVSAQLPAIVRTLLTGLDPS
;
A
#
# COMPACT_ATOMS: atom_id res chain seq x y z
N MET A 1 -25.65 -24.85 33.41
CA MET A 1 -24.62 -23.88 32.98
C MET A 1 -24.89 -23.51 31.54
N SER A 2 -25.30 -22.27 31.28
CA SER A 2 -25.69 -21.78 29.94
C SER A 2 -24.46 -21.44 29.10
N PRO A 3 -24.47 -21.68 27.78
CA PRO A 3 -23.37 -21.28 26.91
C PRO A 3 -23.35 -19.75 26.74
N ARG A 4 -22.22 -19.13 27.07
CA ARG A 4 -21.96 -17.70 26.85
C ARG A 4 -21.97 -17.42 25.34
N ARG A 5 -22.99 -16.71 24.86
CA ARG A 5 -22.96 -16.06 23.54
C ARG A 5 -21.74 -15.13 23.48
N ALA A 6 -20.86 -15.39 22.52
CA ALA A 6 -19.80 -14.47 22.14
C ALA A 6 -20.42 -13.10 21.79
N LYS A 7 -19.73 -12.00 22.14
CA LYS A 7 -20.02 -10.67 21.59
C LYS A 7 -19.65 -10.68 20.10
N ALA A 8 -20.53 -11.27 19.30
CA ALA A 8 -20.43 -11.28 17.85
C ALA A 8 -20.87 -9.90 17.31
N THR A 9 -19.95 -9.28 16.56
CA THR A 9 -20.21 -8.52 15.33
C THR A 9 -21.29 -7.44 15.36
N GLN A 10 -20.87 -6.20 15.65
CA GLN A 10 -21.43 -5.04 14.93
C GLN A 10 -20.78 -5.02 13.53
N GLY A 11 -21.21 -5.91 12.65
CA GLY A 11 -20.94 -5.79 11.21
C GLY A 11 -21.68 -4.57 10.65
N ARG A 12 -21.22 -4.05 9.50
CA ARG A 12 -22.00 -3.05 8.76
C ARG A 12 -23.35 -3.68 8.40
N VAL A 13 -24.43 -2.91 8.50
CA VAL A 13 -25.79 -3.38 8.21
C VAL A 13 -25.82 -3.96 6.77
N GLY A 14 -25.89 -5.28 6.63
CA GLY A 14 -25.96 -5.99 5.35
C GLY A 14 -24.98 -7.15 5.11
N ASP A 15 -23.93 -7.31 5.92
CA ASP A 15 -22.94 -8.39 5.70
C ASP A 15 -23.45 -9.77 6.17
N ASP A 16 -23.18 -10.82 5.37
CA ASP A 16 -23.32 -12.23 5.79
C ASP A 16 -22.51 -12.46 7.09
N PRO A 17 -23.08 -13.10 8.13
CA PRO A 17 -22.36 -13.51 9.34
C PRO A 17 -20.96 -14.10 9.10
N ALA A 18 -20.77 -14.87 8.02
CA ALA A 18 -19.49 -15.44 7.65
C ALA A 18 -18.47 -14.36 7.22
N THR A 19 -18.88 -13.40 6.39
CA THR A 19 -18.06 -12.26 5.96
C THR A 19 -17.71 -11.34 7.14
N ALA A 20 -18.69 -11.08 8.01
CA ALA A 20 -18.48 -10.26 9.20
C ALA A 20 -17.46 -10.90 10.16
N LEU A 21 -17.51 -12.23 10.34
CA LEU A 21 -16.54 -12.94 11.19
C LEU A 21 -15.15 -12.98 10.55
N ARG A 22 -15.06 -13.21 9.24
CA ARG A 22 -13.78 -13.14 8.52
C ARG A 22 -13.13 -11.76 8.68
N GLY A 23 -13.91 -10.68 8.53
CA GLY A 23 -13.45 -9.32 8.75
C GLY A 23 -12.93 -9.10 10.18
N HIS A 24 -13.67 -9.55 11.19
CA HIS A 24 -13.28 -9.45 12.61
C HIS A 24 -11.97 -10.20 12.93
N LEU A 25 -11.73 -11.35 12.31
CA LEU A 25 -10.46 -12.07 12.45
C LEU A 25 -9.29 -11.27 11.87
N ILE A 26 -9.49 -10.63 10.72
CA ILE A 26 -8.47 -9.77 10.09
C ILE A 26 -8.23 -8.52 10.94
N ASP A 27 -9.28 -7.89 11.49
CA ASP A 27 -9.17 -6.76 12.45
C ASP A 27 -8.33 -7.13 13.67
N THR A 28 -8.58 -8.32 14.20
CA THR A 28 -7.84 -8.83 15.34
C THR A 28 -6.37 -9.06 14.98
N ALA A 29 -6.09 -9.64 13.82
CA ALA A 29 -4.73 -9.89 13.35
C ALA A 29 -3.96 -8.59 13.07
N GLU A 30 -4.58 -7.57 12.47
CA GLU A 30 -3.96 -6.26 12.26
C GLU A 30 -3.53 -5.60 13.58
N ARG A 31 -4.39 -5.64 14.60
CA ARG A 31 -4.06 -5.10 15.92
C ARG A 31 -2.87 -5.85 16.54
N LEU A 32 -2.84 -7.18 16.45
CA LEU A 32 -1.72 -7.96 16.97
C LEU A 32 -0.42 -7.67 16.21
N LEU A 33 -0.48 -7.45 14.90
CA LEU A 33 0.67 -7.05 14.08
C LEU A 33 1.22 -5.65 14.42
N ALA A 34 0.39 -4.77 15.00
CA ALA A 34 0.84 -3.47 15.50
C ALA A 34 1.57 -3.56 16.85
N GLU A 35 1.30 -4.60 17.63
CA GLU A 35 1.81 -4.76 19.00
C GLU A 35 2.96 -5.79 19.10
N HIS A 36 3.07 -6.69 18.13
CA HIS A 36 3.97 -7.85 18.19
C HIS A 36 4.71 -8.09 16.89
N GLN A 37 5.91 -8.68 17.00
CA GLN A 37 6.62 -9.25 15.85
C GLN A 37 5.85 -10.44 15.29
N VAL A 38 5.81 -10.56 13.96
CA VAL A 38 5.00 -11.53 13.22
C VAL A 38 5.21 -12.98 13.69
N GLY A 39 6.47 -13.38 13.90
CA GLY A 39 6.82 -14.72 14.40
C GLY A 39 6.30 -15.05 15.80
N GLN A 40 6.03 -14.04 16.64
CA GLN A 40 5.54 -14.21 18.02
C GLN A 40 4.03 -14.39 18.11
N ILE A 41 3.29 -14.06 17.04
CA ILE A 41 1.84 -14.20 17.02
C ILE A 41 1.48 -15.67 16.86
N THR A 42 0.60 -16.19 17.73
CA THR A 42 0.11 -17.57 17.69
C THR A 42 -1.38 -17.65 17.38
N THR A 43 -1.83 -18.78 16.83
CA THR A 43 -3.26 -19.04 16.55
C THR A 43 -4.13 -18.87 17.80
N ARG A 44 -3.67 -19.38 18.95
CA ARG A 44 -4.35 -19.24 20.25
C ARG A 44 -4.49 -17.78 20.68
N GLN A 45 -3.46 -16.97 20.48
CA GLN A 45 -3.48 -15.55 20.81
C GLN A 45 -4.50 -14.82 19.94
N ILE A 46 -4.55 -15.12 18.64
CA ILE A 46 -5.53 -14.55 17.72
C ILE A 46 -6.95 -14.97 18.14
N ALA A 47 -7.20 -16.27 18.34
CA ALA A 47 -8.52 -16.79 18.73
C ALA A 47 -9.03 -16.15 20.03
N ARG A 48 -8.16 -16.08 21.05
CA ARG A 48 -8.44 -15.44 22.33
C ARG A 48 -8.75 -13.95 22.16
N ALA A 49 -7.95 -13.23 21.38
CA ALA A 49 -8.14 -11.80 21.14
C ALA A 49 -9.41 -11.51 20.33
N ALA A 50 -9.82 -12.43 19.44
CA ALA A 50 -11.06 -12.36 18.68
C ALA A 50 -12.29 -12.86 19.45
N GLY A 51 -12.11 -13.54 20.58
CA GLY A 51 -13.20 -14.11 21.38
C GLY A 51 -13.85 -15.35 20.76
N VAL A 52 -13.10 -16.11 19.97
CA VAL A 52 -13.55 -17.34 19.28
C VAL A 52 -12.75 -18.56 19.72
N SER A 53 -13.21 -19.77 19.39
CA SER A 53 -12.40 -20.98 19.57
C SER A 53 -11.34 -21.11 18.49
N ASP A 54 -10.23 -21.78 18.79
CA ASP A 54 -9.12 -21.99 17.84
C ASP A 54 -9.57 -22.60 16.50
N GLY A 55 -10.56 -23.51 16.55
CA GLY A 55 -11.10 -24.19 15.36
C GLY A 55 -11.79 -23.25 14.37
N VAL A 56 -12.33 -22.11 14.81
CA VAL A 56 -13.05 -21.16 13.95
C VAL A 56 -12.14 -20.54 12.90
N LEU A 57 -10.85 -20.35 13.21
CA LEU A 57 -9.88 -19.76 12.28
C LEU A 57 -9.73 -20.60 11.01
N TYR A 58 -9.68 -21.92 11.16
CA TYR A 58 -9.49 -22.86 10.06
C TYR A 58 -10.70 -22.98 9.12
N ASN A 59 -11.85 -22.42 9.50
CA ASN A 59 -13.01 -22.33 8.61
C ASN A 59 -12.84 -21.22 7.55
N TYR A 60 -11.96 -20.25 7.78
CA TYR A 60 -11.81 -19.05 6.94
C TYR A 60 -10.42 -18.88 6.34
N PHE A 61 -9.40 -19.45 6.98
CA PHE A 61 -8.01 -19.32 6.60
C PHE A 61 -7.34 -20.68 6.62
N ALA A 62 -6.49 -20.94 5.62
CA ALA A 62 -5.82 -22.23 5.49
C ALA A 62 -4.86 -22.50 6.67
N ASP A 63 -4.19 -21.44 7.13
CA ASP A 63 -3.25 -21.47 8.24
C ASP A 63 -3.18 -20.09 8.92
N LYS A 64 -2.41 -19.97 10.00
CA LYS A 64 -2.16 -18.69 10.69
C LYS A 64 -1.57 -17.64 9.73
N ASN A 65 -0.68 -18.08 8.85
CA ASN A 65 0.08 -17.20 7.97
C ASN A 65 -0.83 -16.58 6.90
N ASP A 66 -1.83 -17.33 6.42
CA ASP A 66 -2.87 -16.86 5.51
C ASP A 66 -3.68 -15.71 6.12
N LEU A 67 -4.06 -15.82 7.40
CA LEU A 67 -4.70 -14.71 8.13
C LEU A 67 -3.78 -13.50 8.29
N LEU A 68 -2.51 -13.72 8.66
CA LEU A 68 -1.55 -12.62 8.81
C LEU A 68 -1.28 -11.90 7.47
N VAL A 69 -1.14 -12.65 6.38
CA VAL A 69 -1.02 -12.07 5.03
C VAL A 69 -2.27 -11.28 4.68
N ALA A 70 -3.48 -11.81 4.93
CA ALA A 70 -4.72 -11.08 4.68
C ALA A 70 -4.79 -9.73 5.44
N ALA A 71 -4.32 -9.70 6.68
CA ALA A 71 -4.20 -8.47 7.47
C ALA A 71 -3.20 -7.47 6.87
N LEU A 72 -2.03 -7.94 6.44
CA LEU A 72 -1.01 -7.10 5.80
C LEU A 72 -1.49 -6.56 4.43
N LEU A 73 -2.18 -7.37 3.64
CA LEU A 73 -2.76 -6.98 2.36
C LEU A 73 -3.88 -5.95 2.54
N ARG A 74 -4.71 -6.09 3.58
CA ARG A 74 -5.73 -5.09 3.88
C ARG A 74 -5.10 -3.75 4.29
N ARG A 75 -4.07 -3.76 5.13
CA ARG A 75 -3.28 -2.57 5.44
C ARG A 75 -2.70 -1.94 4.18
N TYR A 76 -2.09 -2.73 3.29
CA TYR A 76 -1.56 -2.24 2.01
C TYR A 76 -2.66 -1.65 1.12
N GLY A 77 -3.83 -2.27 1.05
CA GLY A 77 -4.99 -1.74 0.34
C GLY A 77 -5.49 -0.40 0.88
N GLN A 78 -5.43 -0.18 2.19
CA GLN A 78 -5.74 1.13 2.79
C GLN A 78 -4.73 2.20 2.36
N LEU A 79 -3.44 1.84 2.24
CA LEU A 79 -2.41 2.76 1.73
C LEU A 79 -2.66 3.12 0.27
N LEU A 80 -3.03 2.14 -0.56
CA LEU A 80 -3.43 2.40 -1.95
C LEU A 80 -4.66 3.30 -2.04
N GLY A 81 -5.67 3.10 -1.19
CA GLY A 81 -6.83 4.00 -1.15
C GLY A 81 -6.47 5.45 -0.81
N ARG A 82 -5.48 5.69 0.06
CA ARG A 82 -4.96 7.03 0.35
C ARG A 82 -4.16 7.62 -0.82
N TYR A 83 -3.41 6.79 -1.52
CA TYR A 83 -2.72 7.17 -2.75
C TYR A 83 -3.72 7.64 -3.81
N ASP A 84 -4.74 6.83 -4.10
CA ASP A 84 -5.76 7.13 -5.12
C ASP A 84 -6.50 8.44 -4.80
N ALA A 85 -6.85 8.66 -3.54
CA ALA A 85 -7.60 9.85 -3.10
C ALA A 85 -6.83 11.18 -3.24
N ARG A 86 -5.52 11.13 -3.53
CA ARG A 86 -4.64 12.30 -3.63
C ARG A 86 -4.20 12.61 -5.06
N LEU A 87 -4.58 11.79 -6.03
CA LEU A 87 -4.11 11.96 -7.40
C LEU A 87 -4.76 13.18 -8.05
N PRO A 88 -3.98 14.08 -8.64
CA PRO A 88 -4.53 15.24 -9.33
C PRO A 88 -5.15 14.85 -10.67
N GLU A 89 -6.14 15.64 -11.10
CA GLU A 89 -6.76 15.49 -12.42
C GLU A 89 -5.98 16.25 -13.50
N ALA A 90 -6.00 15.75 -14.72
CA ALA A 90 -5.39 16.45 -15.85
C ALA A 90 -6.11 17.77 -16.16
N GLY A 91 -5.36 18.76 -16.64
CA GLY A 91 -5.88 20.11 -16.89
C GLY A 91 -5.94 20.99 -15.63
N THR A 92 -5.66 20.43 -14.45
CA THR A 92 -5.54 21.19 -13.21
C THR A 92 -4.11 21.71 -13.00
N ALA A 93 -3.96 22.71 -12.11
CA ALA A 93 -2.69 23.33 -11.69
C ALA A 93 -1.68 23.53 -12.85
N THR A 94 -0.37 23.34 -12.61
CA THR A 94 0.65 23.20 -13.67
C THR A 94 1.02 21.72 -13.80
N VAL A 95 1.56 21.30 -14.96
CA VAL A 95 2.04 19.92 -15.14
C VAL A 95 3.12 19.57 -14.10
N GLU A 96 4.05 20.49 -13.84
CA GLU A 96 5.07 20.34 -12.77
C GLU A 96 4.43 20.09 -11.40
N ALA A 97 3.48 20.94 -11.00
CA ALA A 97 2.84 20.81 -9.67
C ALA A 97 2.07 19.49 -9.52
N ASN A 98 1.35 19.07 -10.54
CA ASN A 98 0.62 17.81 -10.52
C ASN A 98 1.56 16.60 -10.50
N LEU A 99 2.67 16.63 -11.25
CA LEU A 99 3.67 15.57 -11.22
C LEU A 99 4.37 15.48 -9.87
N VAL A 100 4.62 16.61 -9.20
CA VAL A 100 5.09 16.63 -7.81
C VAL A 100 4.06 15.96 -6.89
N ALA A 101 2.78 16.30 -6.99
CA ALA A 101 1.73 15.68 -6.19
C ALA A 101 1.62 14.16 -6.41
N TYR A 102 1.74 13.70 -7.66
CA TYR A 102 1.84 12.27 -8.00
C TYR A 102 3.03 11.60 -7.30
N ALA A 103 4.21 12.23 -7.38
CA ALA A 103 5.44 11.70 -6.79
C ALA A 103 5.37 11.69 -5.25
N GLU A 104 4.78 12.70 -4.63
CA GLU A 104 4.54 12.77 -3.17
C GLU A 104 3.60 11.66 -2.70
N ALA A 105 2.47 11.47 -3.39
CA ALA A 105 1.52 10.41 -3.06
C ALA A 105 2.17 9.02 -3.19
N ALA A 106 2.94 8.80 -4.27
CA ALA A 106 3.69 7.56 -4.46
C ALA A 106 4.78 7.36 -3.39
N LEU A 107 5.49 8.42 -3.01
CA LEU A 107 6.53 8.38 -1.99
C LEU A 107 5.95 8.04 -0.62
N GLU A 108 4.77 8.56 -0.29
CA GLU A 108 4.05 8.19 0.93
C GLU A 108 3.59 6.73 0.96
N LEU A 109 3.06 6.23 -0.15
CA LEU A 109 2.74 4.81 -0.29
C LEU A 109 3.99 3.94 -0.08
N VAL A 110 5.09 4.26 -0.76
CA VAL A 110 6.35 3.50 -0.68
C VAL A 110 6.90 3.49 0.75
N ALA A 111 7.00 4.64 1.42
CA ALA A 111 7.56 4.67 2.77
C ALA A 111 6.68 4.01 3.83
N GLN A 112 5.37 3.89 3.61
CA GLN A 112 4.50 3.13 4.51
C GLN A 112 4.49 1.63 4.18
N ALA A 113 4.74 1.25 2.91
CA ALA A 113 4.77 -0.13 2.47
C ALA A 113 6.12 -0.83 2.73
N LEU A 114 7.25 -0.13 2.56
CA LEU A 114 8.58 -0.71 2.75
C LEU A 114 8.82 -1.26 4.17
N PRO A 115 8.41 -0.60 5.27
CA PRO A 115 8.51 -1.17 6.62
C PRO A 115 7.74 -2.48 6.81
N ILE A 116 6.63 -2.68 6.08
CA ILE A 116 5.88 -3.94 6.11
C ILE A 116 6.77 -5.06 5.55
N ALA A 117 7.32 -4.86 4.35
CA ALA A 117 8.21 -5.84 3.73
C ALA A 117 9.47 -6.09 4.58
N ALA A 118 10.07 -5.02 5.13
CA ALA A 118 11.24 -5.11 5.99
C ALA A 118 10.97 -5.92 7.27
N GLY A 119 9.80 -5.75 7.89
CA GLY A 119 9.39 -6.52 9.06
C GLY A 119 9.16 -8.02 8.79
N LEU A 120 9.05 -8.42 7.52
CA LEU A 120 8.92 -9.83 7.10
C LEU A 120 10.25 -10.48 6.69
N MET A 121 11.37 -9.75 6.73
CA MET A 121 12.67 -10.28 6.27
C MET A 121 13.16 -11.50 7.07
N THR A 122 12.73 -11.62 8.33
CA THR A 122 13.02 -12.80 9.18
C THR A 122 11.99 -13.93 9.00
N GLU A 123 10.98 -13.75 8.14
CA GLU A 123 9.88 -14.68 7.90
C GLU A 123 9.76 -14.99 6.38
N PRO A 124 10.69 -15.74 5.76
CA PRO A 124 10.81 -15.83 4.29
C PRO A 124 9.54 -16.31 3.58
N HIS A 125 8.80 -17.24 4.18
CA HIS A 125 7.55 -17.73 3.62
C HIS A 125 6.43 -16.68 3.60
N LEU A 126 6.35 -15.84 4.64
CA LEU A 126 5.39 -14.74 4.72
C LEU A 126 5.77 -13.61 3.77
N LEU A 127 7.05 -13.27 3.70
CA LEU A 127 7.56 -12.29 2.75
C LEU A 127 7.22 -12.71 1.31
N HIS A 128 7.50 -13.97 0.94
CA HIS A 128 7.21 -14.45 -0.41
C HIS A 128 5.70 -14.40 -0.73
N ARG A 129 4.82 -14.85 0.18
CA ARG A 129 3.36 -14.76 -0.02
C ARG A 129 2.90 -13.31 -0.15
N PHE A 130 3.30 -12.44 0.78
CA PHE A 130 2.94 -11.03 0.76
C PHE A 130 3.39 -10.33 -0.53
N VAL A 131 4.67 -10.50 -0.91
CA VAL A 131 5.21 -9.91 -2.14
C VAL A 131 4.51 -10.45 -3.37
N ALA A 132 4.22 -11.75 -3.44
CA ALA A 132 3.50 -12.33 -4.57
C ALA A 132 2.08 -11.74 -4.71
N ASP A 133 1.37 -11.53 -3.59
CA ASP A 133 0.00 -11.05 -3.59
C ASP A 133 -0.10 -9.55 -3.87
N ILE A 134 0.80 -8.70 -3.34
CA ILE A 134 0.80 -7.25 -3.66
C ILE A 134 1.15 -6.96 -5.13
N HIS A 135 1.77 -7.91 -5.84
CA HIS A 135 2.08 -7.78 -7.27
C HIS A 135 0.99 -8.34 -8.19
N ARG A 136 -0.13 -8.82 -7.64
CA ARG A 136 -1.28 -9.35 -8.40
C ARG A 136 -2.52 -8.50 -8.15
N GLU A 137 -3.54 -8.65 -9.00
CA GLU A 137 -4.86 -8.07 -8.79
C GLU A 137 -5.46 -8.48 -7.42
N PRO A 138 -6.15 -7.56 -6.69
CA PRO A 138 -6.54 -6.19 -7.06
C PRO A 138 -5.45 -5.11 -6.79
N PHE A 139 -4.24 -5.56 -6.45
CA PHE A 139 -3.07 -4.73 -6.24
C PHE A 139 -2.27 -4.63 -7.55
N GLY A 140 -0.95 -4.78 -7.50
CA GLY A 140 -0.11 -4.85 -8.68
C GLY A 140 0.55 -3.52 -9.06
N PRO A 141 1.63 -3.59 -9.86
CA PRO A 141 2.35 -2.40 -10.32
C PRO A 141 1.46 -1.44 -11.14
N GLN A 142 0.37 -1.94 -11.72
CA GLN A 142 -0.63 -1.18 -12.47
C GLN A 142 -1.22 -0.05 -11.63
N ARG A 143 -1.39 -0.26 -10.32
CA ARG A 143 -2.02 0.71 -9.41
C ARG A 143 -1.30 2.05 -9.34
N LEU A 144 0.02 2.09 -9.56
CA LEU A 144 0.75 3.35 -9.67
C LEU A 144 0.91 3.81 -11.12
N ARG A 145 1.03 2.86 -12.05
CA ARG A 145 1.40 3.15 -13.44
C ARG A 145 0.22 3.67 -14.26
N GLU A 146 -0.94 3.03 -14.17
CA GLU A 146 -2.10 3.35 -15.00
C GLU A 146 -2.66 4.75 -14.74
N PRO A 147 -2.82 5.21 -13.48
CA PRO A 147 -3.30 6.57 -13.23
C PRO A 147 -2.34 7.62 -13.77
N LEU A 148 -1.02 7.41 -13.62
CA LEU A 148 -0.01 8.33 -14.14
C LEU A 148 0.03 8.31 -15.68
N ALA A 149 -0.10 7.13 -16.31
CA ALA A 149 -0.20 7.00 -17.75
C ALA A 149 -1.42 7.76 -18.30
N ALA A 150 -2.58 7.59 -17.67
CA ALA A 150 -3.82 8.26 -18.03
C ALA A 150 -3.69 9.79 -17.89
N TYR A 151 -3.07 10.26 -16.80
CA TYR A 151 -2.77 11.67 -16.58
C TYR A 151 -1.86 12.25 -17.68
N LEU A 152 -0.71 11.62 -17.95
CA LEU A 152 0.23 12.11 -18.96
C LEU A 152 -0.39 12.13 -20.37
N ALA A 153 -1.12 11.08 -20.73
CA ALA A 153 -1.85 11.03 -22.01
C ALA A 153 -2.92 12.14 -22.11
N ALA A 154 -3.55 12.50 -20.99
CA ALA A 154 -4.51 13.60 -20.95
C ALA A 154 -3.85 14.96 -21.10
N GLU A 155 -2.72 15.20 -20.43
CA GLU A 155 -1.94 16.43 -20.58
C GLU A 155 -1.40 16.62 -22.01
N GLN A 156 -1.03 15.53 -22.70
CA GLN A 156 -0.67 15.55 -24.12
C GLN A 156 -1.83 15.99 -25.01
N ARG A 157 -3.02 15.41 -24.79
CA ARG A 157 -4.24 15.79 -25.53
C ARG A 157 -4.64 17.24 -25.29
N LEU A 158 -4.37 17.78 -24.10
CA LEU A 158 -4.59 19.19 -23.77
C LEU A 158 -3.51 20.13 -24.33
N GLY A 159 -2.45 19.60 -24.96
CA GLY A 159 -1.32 20.38 -25.46
C GLY A 159 -0.44 20.98 -24.36
N ARG A 160 -0.56 20.50 -23.12
CA ARG A 160 0.19 20.98 -21.95
C ARG A 160 1.49 20.19 -21.72
N LEU A 161 1.59 19.00 -22.30
CA LEU A 161 2.78 18.14 -22.29
C LEU A 161 3.13 17.75 -23.73
N ALA A 162 4.42 17.71 -24.05
CA ALA A 162 4.89 17.25 -25.35
C ALA A 162 4.58 15.75 -25.58
N ASP A 163 4.54 15.33 -26.85
CA ASP A 163 4.38 13.93 -27.24
C ASP A 163 5.66 13.12 -26.96
N VAL A 164 5.84 12.77 -25.69
CA VAL A 164 6.94 11.95 -25.17
C VAL A 164 6.46 10.50 -24.94
N PRO A 165 7.35 9.50 -25.04
CA PRO A 165 7.01 8.12 -24.73
C PRO A 165 6.55 7.97 -23.27
N LEU A 166 5.27 7.62 -23.06
CA LEU A 166 4.66 7.57 -21.72
C LEU A 166 5.35 6.59 -20.78
N GLU A 167 5.73 5.41 -21.25
CA GLU A 167 6.41 4.40 -20.42
C GLU A 167 7.75 4.88 -19.87
N ALA A 168 8.50 5.67 -20.65
CA ALA A 168 9.75 6.28 -20.22
C ALA A 168 9.47 7.37 -19.17
N ALA A 169 8.50 8.25 -19.41
CA ALA A 169 8.11 9.30 -18.48
C ALA A 169 7.65 8.73 -17.13
N ILE A 170 6.77 7.72 -17.14
CA ILE A 170 6.30 7.01 -15.92
C ILE A 170 7.48 6.43 -15.15
N THR A 171 8.42 5.77 -15.84
CA THR A 171 9.58 5.14 -15.21
C THR A 171 10.51 6.18 -14.57
N LEU A 172 10.74 7.31 -15.25
CA LEU A 172 11.58 8.39 -14.73
C LEU A 172 10.93 9.17 -13.58
N ILE A 173 9.59 9.22 -13.50
CA ILE A 173 8.85 9.83 -12.39
C ILE A 173 8.82 8.89 -11.18
N LEU A 174 8.48 7.61 -11.37
CA LEU A 174 8.31 6.66 -10.26
C LEU A 174 9.64 6.06 -9.77
N GLY A 175 10.67 5.99 -10.61
CA GLY A 175 11.97 5.43 -10.25
C GLY A 175 12.62 6.14 -9.05
N PRO A 176 12.80 7.47 -9.09
CA PRO A 176 13.35 8.24 -7.98
C PRO A 176 12.53 8.09 -6.70
N VAL A 177 11.20 7.96 -6.79
CA VAL A 177 10.32 7.76 -5.63
C VAL A 177 10.69 6.51 -4.85
N ILE A 178 10.96 5.39 -5.54
CA ILE A 178 11.40 4.15 -4.90
C ILE A 178 12.76 4.33 -4.22
N MET A 179 13.72 4.96 -4.91
CA MET A 179 15.05 5.23 -4.36
C MET A 179 14.96 6.10 -3.10
N LEU A 180 14.19 7.18 -3.16
CA LEU A 180 13.96 8.10 -2.05
C LEU A 180 13.31 7.42 -0.84
N GLY A 181 12.29 6.59 -1.06
CA GLY A 181 11.67 5.80 0.02
C GLY A 181 12.63 4.78 0.64
N PHE A 182 13.53 4.20 -0.17
CA PHE A 182 14.59 3.33 0.34
C PHE A 182 15.63 4.12 1.17
N THR A 183 16.03 5.30 0.71
CA THR A 183 16.94 6.20 1.45
C THR A 183 16.34 6.66 2.78
N GLU A 184 15.03 6.93 2.84
CA GLU A 184 14.31 7.22 4.09
C GLU A 184 14.39 6.03 5.06
N LEU A 185 14.05 4.83 4.59
CA LEU A 185 14.01 3.64 5.43
C LEU A 185 15.39 3.20 5.92
N VAL A 186 16.37 3.08 5.01
CA VAL A 186 17.69 2.50 5.30
C VAL A 186 18.69 3.56 5.75
N GLY A 187 18.65 4.73 5.13
CA GLY A 187 19.53 5.84 5.45
C GLY A 187 19.07 6.69 6.64
N GLY A 188 17.85 6.46 7.17
CA GLY A 188 17.28 7.21 8.29
C GLY A 188 17.07 8.69 7.98
N GLN A 189 17.00 9.05 6.69
CA GLN A 189 16.80 10.44 6.28
C GLN A 189 15.37 10.88 6.64
N PRO A 190 15.19 12.07 7.23
CA PRO A 190 13.85 12.59 7.52
C PRO A 190 13.01 12.71 6.25
N ARG A 191 11.72 12.38 6.35
CA ARG A 191 10.77 12.44 5.24
C ARG A 191 10.73 13.82 4.57
N GLU A 192 10.88 14.87 5.35
CA GLU A 192 10.91 16.26 4.89
C GLU A 192 12.11 16.52 3.96
N VAL A 193 13.28 15.92 4.28
CA VAL A 193 14.50 16.06 3.47
C VAL A 193 14.38 15.30 2.15
N VAL A 194 13.80 14.11 2.20
CA VAL A 194 13.61 13.25 1.03
C VAL A 194 12.56 13.84 0.08
N SER A 195 11.42 14.28 0.60
CA SER A 195 10.33 14.87 -0.20
C SER A 195 10.69 16.23 -0.80
N ALA A 196 11.53 17.03 -0.13
CA ALA A 196 12.01 18.31 -0.66
C ALA A 196 12.78 18.20 -1.99
N GLN A 197 13.23 16.99 -2.37
CA GLN A 197 13.92 16.75 -3.65
C GLN A 197 12.95 16.62 -4.83
N LEU A 198 11.67 16.29 -4.59
CA LEU A 198 10.71 15.97 -5.64
C LEU A 198 10.48 17.12 -6.65
N PRO A 199 10.34 18.39 -6.23
CA PRO A 199 10.18 19.49 -7.19
C PRO A 199 11.37 19.64 -8.14
N ALA A 200 12.60 19.50 -7.63
CA ALA A 200 13.80 19.59 -8.43
C ALA A 200 13.91 18.41 -9.43
N ILE A 201 13.57 17.20 -9.00
CA ILE A 201 13.54 16.00 -9.85
C ILE A 201 12.52 16.17 -10.99
N VAL A 202 11.29 16.56 -10.66
CA VAL A 202 10.22 16.76 -11.65
C VAL A 202 10.58 17.87 -12.63
N ARG A 203 11.09 18.99 -12.14
CA ARG A 203 11.52 20.09 -13.01
C ARG A 203 12.62 19.65 -13.98
N THR A 204 13.64 18.97 -13.47
CA THR A 204 14.75 18.45 -14.30
C THR A 204 14.23 17.51 -15.39
N LEU A 205 13.23 16.68 -15.08
CA LEU A 205 12.58 15.80 -16.05
C LEU A 205 11.81 16.58 -17.12
N LEU A 206 11.12 17.66 -16.76
CA LEU A 206 10.32 18.47 -17.69
C LEU A 206 11.18 19.40 -18.56
N THR A 207 12.26 19.95 -18.03
CA THR A 207 13.15 20.85 -18.77
C THR A 207 14.20 20.11 -19.61
N GLY A 208 14.47 18.85 -19.28
CA GLY A 208 15.55 18.07 -19.89
C GLY A 208 16.93 18.38 -19.28
N LEU A 209 17.92 17.61 -19.70
CA LEU A 209 19.32 17.72 -19.27
C LEU A 209 20.22 18.42 -20.31
N ASP A 210 19.65 18.84 -21.44
CA ASP A 210 20.41 19.51 -22.48
C ASP A 210 20.82 20.91 -22.00
N PRO A 211 22.08 21.33 -22.22
CA PRO A 211 22.47 22.70 -21.96
C PRO A 211 21.71 23.61 -22.93
N SER A 212 20.86 24.48 -22.36
CA SER A 212 20.13 25.55 -23.06
C SER A 212 21.07 26.48 -23.82
#